data_AF-A0A950RS99-F1
#
_entry.id   AF-A0A950RS99-F1
#
_cell.length_a   1.000
_cell.length_b   1.000
_cell.length_c   1.000
_cell.angle_alpha   90.00
_cell.angle_beta   90.00
_cell.angle_gamma   90.00
#
_symmetry.space_group_name_H-M   'P 1'
#
loop_
_entity.id
_entity.type
_entity.pdbx_description
1 polymer ?
#
loop_
_entity_poly.entity_id
_entity_poly.type
_entity_poly.pdbx_seq_one_letter_code
_entity_poly.pdbx_strand_id
1 'polypeptide(L)'
;RVIDKAGFGAAFTHRTGHSIGWLGAHGDGVNIDDFETHDTRLLRPGASFSIEPGVYLPGFGVRSEIDAVITPGGQLRVTTPQQQELVRLG
;
A
#
# COMPACT_ATOMS: atom_id res chain seq x y z
N ARG A 1 -7.94 9.03 -1.81
CA ARG A 1 -8.45 10.42 -2.00
C ARG A 1 -7.64 11.51 -1.26
N VAL A 2 -6.58 11.19 -0.49
CA VAL A 2 -5.75 12.22 0.18
C VAL A 2 -4.80 12.92 -0.81
N ILE A 3 -4.03 12.14 -1.56
CA ILE A 3 -3.06 12.64 -2.56
C ILE A 3 -3.74 13.52 -3.63
N ASP A 4 -4.86 13.05 -4.17
CA ASP A 4 -5.64 13.78 -5.17
C ASP A 4 -6.14 15.15 -4.66
N LYS A 5 -6.71 15.19 -3.45
CA LYS A 5 -7.13 16.45 -2.81
C LYS A 5 -6.00 17.42 -2.55
N ALA A 6 -4.77 16.92 -2.41
CA ALA A 6 -3.57 17.74 -2.28
C ALA A 6 -3.04 18.25 -3.63
N GLY A 7 -3.68 17.92 -4.76
CA GLY A 7 -3.30 18.34 -6.10
C GLY A 7 -2.28 17.43 -6.79
N PHE A 8 -1.94 16.28 -6.19
CA PHE A 8 -0.91 15.37 -6.70
C PHE A 8 -1.48 14.10 -7.35
N GLY A 9 -2.79 14.06 -7.67
CA GLY A 9 -3.44 12.88 -8.23
C GLY A 9 -2.77 12.34 -9.51
N ALA A 10 -2.35 13.23 -10.42
CA ALA A 10 -1.65 12.85 -11.64
C ALA A 10 -0.23 12.28 -11.42
N ALA A 11 0.35 12.52 -10.24
CA ALA A 11 1.66 12.00 -9.84
C ALA A 11 1.56 10.69 -9.02
N PHE A 12 0.34 10.19 -8.78
CA PHE A 12 0.10 8.88 -8.17
C PHE A 12 -0.20 7.86 -9.27
N THR A 13 0.77 7.00 -9.56
CA THR A 13 0.83 6.25 -10.83
C THR A 13 0.76 4.73 -10.66
N HIS A 14 0.43 4.22 -9.48
CA HIS A 14 0.34 2.79 -9.21
C HIS A 14 -0.71 2.50 -8.14
N ARG A 15 -1.01 1.21 -7.93
CA ARG A 15 -1.91 0.73 -6.86
C ARG A 15 -1.42 1.18 -5.49
N THR A 16 -2.35 1.41 -4.58
CA THR A 16 -2.10 1.72 -3.16
C THR A 16 -1.41 0.56 -2.44
N GLY A 17 -1.49 -0.66 -2.97
CA GLY A 17 -0.74 -1.81 -2.48
C GLY A 17 -1.17 -3.11 -3.14
N HIS A 18 -0.46 -4.19 -2.82
CA HIS A 18 -0.67 -5.52 -3.39
C HIS A 18 -0.69 -6.59 -2.31
N SER A 19 -1.22 -7.77 -2.63
CA SER A 19 -1.09 -8.91 -1.73
C SER A 19 0.35 -9.37 -1.62
N ILE A 20 0.73 -9.83 -0.43
CA ILE A 20 2.03 -10.45 -0.15
C ILE A 20 1.81 -11.95 -0.02
N GLY A 21 2.48 -12.71 -0.88
CA GLY A 21 2.33 -14.15 -0.99
C GLY A 21 3.40 -14.92 -0.22
N TRP A 22 3.17 -16.21 -0.05
CA TRP A 22 4.17 -17.12 0.52
C TRP A 22 5.40 -17.29 -0.38
N LEU A 23 5.19 -17.29 -1.70
CA LEU A 23 6.24 -17.54 -2.69
C LEU A 23 6.93 -16.28 -3.21
N GLY A 24 6.48 -15.09 -2.79
CA GLY A 24 7.03 -13.83 -3.27
C GLY A 24 6.30 -12.61 -2.75
N ALA A 25 6.94 -11.45 -2.92
CA ALA A 25 6.41 -10.17 -2.46
C ALA A 25 5.08 -9.79 -3.12
N HIS A 26 4.87 -10.19 -4.38
CA HIS A 26 3.59 -10.04 -5.08
C HIS A 26 2.86 -11.38 -5.12
N GLY A 27 1.78 -11.52 -4.35
CA GLY A 27 0.91 -12.70 -4.37
C GLY A 27 -0.34 -12.52 -5.25
N ASP A 28 -1.11 -13.61 -5.39
CA ASP A 28 -2.35 -13.66 -6.19
C ASP A 28 -3.61 -13.23 -5.40
N GLY A 29 -3.41 -12.71 -4.19
CA GLY A 29 -4.46 -12.20 -3.32
C GLY A 29 -5.01 -10.84 -3.78
N VAL A 30 -5.65 -10.15 -2.84
CA VAL A 30 -6.35 -8.88 -3.05
C VAL A 30 -5.43 -7.73 -3.47
N ASN A 31 -5.97 -6.81 -4.27
CA ASN A 31 -5.42 -5.47 -4.48
C ASN A 31 -5.99 -4.49 -3.45
N ILE A 32 -5.24 -3.43 -3.14
CA ILE A 32 -5.61 -2.46 -2.10
C ILE A 32 -6.17 -1.15 -2.70
N ASP A 33 -6.61 -1.19 -3.96
CA ASP A 33 -7.48 -0.20 -4.60
C ASP A 33 -8.01 -0.71 -5.95
N ASP A 34 -8.69 0.18 -6.67
CA ASP A 34 -9.24 -0.01 -8.01
C ASP A 34 -8.40 0.66 -9.12
N PHE A 35 -7.10 0.96 -8.89
CA PHE A 35 -6.32 1.74 -9.86
C PHE A 35 -6.07 0.96 -11.16
N GLU A 36 -5.55 -0.27 -11.07
CA GLU A 36 -5.28 -1.12 -12.24
C GLU A 36 -6.39 -2.14 -12.51
N THR A 37 -6.96 -2.69 -11.44
CA THR A 37 -7.96 -3.75 -11.49
C THR A 37 -9.07 -3.42 -10.51
N HIS A 38 -10.32 -3.43 -10.96
CA HIS A 38 -11.46 -3.33 -10.05
C HIS A 38 -11.56 -4.63 -9.24
N ASP A 39 -11.13 -4.61 -7.98
CA ASP A 39 -11.07 -5.78 -7.12
C ASP A 39 -12.14 -5.73 -6.04
N THR A 40 -13.18 -6.55 -6.21
CA THR A 40 -14.31 -6.60 -5.28
C THR A 40 -14.16 -7.69 -4.21
N ARG A 41 -13.02 -8.38 -4.14
CA ARG A 41 -12.78 -9.45 -3.16
C ARG A 41 -12.65 -8.86 -1.75
N LEU A 42 -13.26 -9.53 -0.78
CA LEU A 42 -13.16 -9.14 0.63
C LEU A 42 -11.80 -9.54 1.21
N LEU A 43 -11.22 -8.68 2.04
CA LEU A 43 -10.09 -9.04 2.90
C LEU A 43 -10.53 -10.12 3.89
N ARG A 44 -9.91 -11.30 3.81
CA ARG A 44 -10.20 -12.46 4.69
C ARG A 44 -9.07 -12.64 5.70
N PRO A 45 -9.34 -13.25 6.88
CA PRO A 45 -8.29 -13.70 7.78
C PRO A 45 -7.16 -14.44 7.06
N GLY A 46 -5.91 -14.07 7.36
CA GLY A 46 -4.71 -14.57 6.70
C GLY A 46 -4.27 -13.77 5.47
N ALA A 47 -5.09 -12.86 4.94
CA ALA A 47 -4.66 -11.96 3.88
C ALA A 47 -3.55 -11.03 4.38
N SER A 48 -2.41 -11.04 3.67
CA SER A 48 -1.27 -10.15 3.90
C SER A 48 -1.09 -9.24 2.68
N PHE A 49 -0.76 -7.97 2.89
CA PHE A 49 -0.65 -6.98 1.82
C PHE A 49 0.15 -5.74 2.25
N SER A 50 0.69 -5.01 1.27
CA SER A 50 1.28 -3.68 1.46
C SER A 50 0.21 -2.58 1.45
N ILE A 51 0.50 -1.46 2.11
CA ILE A 51 -0.14 -0.16 1.91
C ILE A 51 0.99 0.84 1.68
N GLU A 52 1.13 1.29 0.44
CA GLU A 52 2.32 1.97 -0.06
C GLU A 52 2.04 3.17 -1.00
N PRO A 53 1.18 4.13 -0.62
CA PRO A 53 0.91 5.28 -1.48
C PRO A 53 2.18 6.08 -1.80
N GLY A 54 2.33 6.48 -3.06
CA GLY A 54 3.48 7.23 -3.55
C GLY A 54 3.11 8.44 -4.41
N VAL A 55 4.01 9.43 -4.45
CA VAL A 55 3.92 10.59 -5.35
C VAL A 55 5.25 10.71 -6.09
N TYR A 56 5.19 10.71 -7.43
CA TYR A 56 6.37 10.72 -8.29
C TYR A 56 6.37 11.97 -9.17
N LEU A 57 7.34 12.84 -8.93
CA LEU A 57 7.52 14.11 -9.64
C LEU A 57 8.79 14.05 -10.51
N PRO A 58 8.95 14.97 -11.48
CA PRO A 58 10.21 15.10 -12.18
C PRO A 58 11.37 15.34 -11.21
N GLY A 59 12.35 14.43 -11.20
CA GLY A 59 13.56 14.52 -10.39
C GLY A 59 13.50 13.86 -9.01
N PHE A 60 12.31 13.58 -8.44
CA PHE A 60 12.21 12.81 -7.19
C PHE A 60 10.82 12.19 -6.99
N GLY A 61 10.75 11.19 -6.12
CA GLY A 61 9.49 10.63 -5.65
C GLY A 61 9.56 10.30 -4.16
N VAL A 62 8.40 10.19 -3.53
CA VAL A 62 8.25 9.75 -2.15
C VAL A 62 7.22 8.64 -2.12
N ARG A 63 7.55 7.55 -1.42
CA ARG A 63 6.63 6.48 -1.05
C ARG A 63 6.87 6.14 0.41
N SER A 64 5.79 5.88 1.14
CA SER A 64 5.83 5.31 2.48
C SER A 64 5.02 4.03 2.45
N GLU A 65 5.59 2.95 3.00
CA GLU A 65 5.05 1.61 2.90
C GLU A 65 4.94 0.97 4.28
N ILE A 66 3.80 0.31 4.51
CA ILE A 66 3.58 -0.56 5.65
C ILE A 66 3.05 -1.91 5.17
N ASP A 67 3.40 -2.97 5.89
CA ASP A 67 2.81 -4.28 5.69
C ASP A 67 1.72 -4.51 6.72
N ALA A 68 0.62 -5.13 6.30
CA ALA A 68 -0.47 -5.49 7.17
C ALA A 68 -0.98 -6.91 6.88
N VAL A 69 -1.54 -7.52 7.93
CA VAL A 69 -2.23 -8.81 7.85
C VAL A 69 -3.59 -8.73 8.52
N ILE A 70 -4.59 -9.40 7.96
CA ILE A 70 -5.86 -9.65 8.65
C ILE A 70 -5.66 -10.84 9.58
N THR A 71 -5.76 -10.61 10.89
CA THR A 71 -5.61 -11.65 11.91
C THR A 71 -6.69 -12.74 11.77
N PRO A 72 -6.51 -13.93 12.39
CA PRO A 72 -7.56 -14.94 12.48
C PRO A 72 -8.89 -14.41 13.03
N GLY A 73 -8.85 -13.42 13.92
CA GLY A 73 -10.03 -12.76 14.48
C GLY A 73 -10.67 -11.71 13.57
N GLY A 74 -10.11 -11.45 12.38
CA GLY A 74 -10.62 -10.47 11.41
C GLY A 74 -10.13 -9.03 11.64
N GLN A 75 -9.17 -8.79 12.53
CA GLN A 75 -8.61 -7.46 12.77
C GLN A 75 -7.47 -7.16 11.80
N LEU A 76 -7.32 -5.91 11.38
CA LEU A 76 -6.11 -5.45 10.71
C LEU A 76 -4.96 -5.36 11.73
N ARG A 77 -3.80 -5.91 11.41
CA ARG A 77 -2.57 -5.75 12.19
C ARG A 77 -1.43 -5.30 11.27
N VAL A 78 -0.83 -4.15 11.58
CA VAL A 78 0.38 -3.66 10.91
C VAL A 78 1.60 -4.41 11.45
N THR A 79 2.49 -4.84 10.56
CA THR A 79 3.65 -5.71 10.88
C THR A 79 5.00 -5.04 10.68
N THR A 80 5.05 -3.86 10.07
CA THR A 80 6.27 -3.05 9.92
C THR A 80 6.19 -1.75 10.72
N PRO A 81 7.33 -1.14 11.08
CA PRO A 81 7.34 0.20 11.65
C PRO A 81 6.71 1.22 10.70
N GLN A 82 5.92 2.14 11.23
CA GLN A 82 5.33 3.21 10.43
C GLN A 82 6.25 4.43 10.43
N GLN A 83 6.72 4.84 9.26
CA GLN A 83 7.47 6.08 9.13
C GLN A 83 6.53 7.28 9.24
N GLN A 84 6.75 8.14 10.25
CA GLN A 84 5.92 9.32 10.52
C GLN A 84 6.60 10.64 10.12
N GLU A 85 7.89 10.60 9.81
CA GLU A 85 8.69 11.79 9.52
C GLU A 85 9.71 11.55 8.40
N LEU A 86 10.15 12.63 7.78
CA LEU A 86 11.26 12.59 6.83
C LEU A 86 12.58 12.59 7.61
N VAL A 87 13.39 11.57 7.37
CA VAL A 87 14.72 11.47 7.99
C VAL A 87 15.75 12.05 7.02
N ARG A 88 16.46 13.10 7.46
CA ARG A 88 17.59 13.66 6.71
C ARG A 88 18.84 12.86 7.03
N LEU A 89 19.43 12.25 6.01
CA LEU A 89 20.76 11.65 6.11
C LEU A 89 21.81 12.76 5.94
N GLY A 90 22.80 12.79 6.84
CA GLY A 90 23.87 13.79 6.86
C GLY A 90 24.88 13.62 5.74
#